data_AF-W9ZAF3-F1
#
_entry.id   AF-W9ZAF3-F1
#
_cell.length_a   1.000
_cell.length_b   1.000
_cell.length_c   1.000
_cell.angle_alpha   90.00
_cell.angle_beta   90.00
_cell.angle_gamma   90.00
#
_symmetry.space_group_name_H-M   'P 1'
#
loop_
_entity.id
_entity.type
_entity.pdbx_description
1 polymer ?
#
loop_
_entity_poly.entity_id
_entity_poly.type
_entity_poly.pdbx_seq_one_letter_code
_entity_poly.pdbx_strand_id
1 'polypeptide(L)'
;MTSRLKRIGGYKEHRGLAFDRHILPRCRPLAESIGNRMAYEAAEKWGLPSEVLTLYERICMGEDLDPLHMVEPLAQEHLPSRSSAPYNTVLAQIRSESVSQSDIDHYVTAPITSDKSWESFMNSLHAFKSPEEFITPLSKL
;
A
#
# COMPACT_ATOMS: atom_id res chain seq x y z
N MET A 1 -25.38 18.45 32.92
CA MET A 1 -25.23 17.23 32.07
C MET A 1 -23.74 16.92 31.92
N THR A 2 -23.31 15.69 32.24
CA THR A 2 -21.90 15.27 32.12
C THR A 2 -21.57 14.98 30.65
N SER A 3 -20.39 15.41 30.16
CA SER A 3 -20.00 15.20 28.76
C SER A 3 -19.90 13.70 28.42
N ARG A 4 -20.20 13.35 27.17
CA ARG A 4 -20.11 11.96 26.67
C ARG A 4 -18.73 11.36 26.92
N LEU A 5 -17.66 12.14 26.72
CA LEU A 5 -16.28 11.76 26.98
C LEU A 5 -16.05 11.33 28.43
N LYS A 6 -16.56 12.10 29.39
CA LYS A 6 -16.46 11.76 30.82
C LYS A 6 -17.27 10.52 31.17
N ARG A 7 -18.39 10.27 30.48
CA ARG A 7 -19.24 9.07 30.68
C ARG A 7 -18.57 7.77 30.19
N ILE A 8 -17.77 7.83 29.13
CA ILE A 8 -17.08 6.66 28.57
C ILE A 8 -15.71 6.40 29.22
N GLY A 9 -15.44 6.96 30.40
CA GLY A 9 -14.18 6.76 31.13
C GLY A 9 -13.05 7.73 30.75
N GLY A 10 -13.33 8.82 30.03
CA GLY A 10 -12.35 9.88 29.80
C GLY A 10 -12.08 10.73 31.05
N TYR A 11 -10.86 11.28 31.17
CA TYR A 11 -10.38 12.13 32.27
C TYR A 11 -10.44 11.48 33.67
N LYS A 12 -9.28 10.95 34.11
CA LYS A 12 -9.02 10.25 35.38
C LYS A 12 -9.58 8.82 35.49
N GLU A 13 -10.67 8.48 34.80
CA GLU A 13 -11.31 7.14 34.82
C GLU A 13 -10.81 6.15 33.73
N HIS A 14 -9.53 6.24 33.40
CA HIS A 14 -8.86 5.50 32.32
C HIS A 14 -8.67 3.98 32.55
N ARG A 15 -9.16 3.44 33.68
CA ARG A 15 -9.07 2.01 34.05
C ARG A 15 -10.44 1.37 34.29
N GLY A 16 -11.52 2.05 33.91
CA GLY A 16 -12.88 1.56 34.09
C GLY A 16 -13.38 0.75 32.90
N LEU A 17 -14.34 -0.14 33.13
CA LEU A 17 -15.03 -0.94 32.10
C LEU A 17 -15.57 -0.09 30.93
N ALA A 18 -15.99 1.15 31.19
CA ALA A 18 -16.47 2.06 30.16
C ALA A 18 -15.32 2.52 29.23
N PHE A 19 -14.13 2.75 29.77
CA PHE A 19 -12.93 3.10 29.00
C PHE A 19 -12.52 1.90 28.12
N ASP A 20 -12.44 0.71 28.71
CA ASP A 20 -12.05 -0.52 28.02
C ASP A 20 -12.98 -0.86 26.85
N ARG A 21 -14.28 -0.57 26.99
CA ARG A 21 -15.27 -0.82 25.94
C ARG A 21 -15.26 0.22 24.83
N HIS A 22 -14.94 1.48 25.12
CA HIS A 22 -15.21 2.59 24.20
C HIS A 22 -13.97 3.34 23.71
N ILE A 23 -12.94 3.47 24.54
CA ILE A 23 -11.73 4.24 24.22
C ILE A 23 -10.57 3.30 23.92
N LEU A 24 -10.31 2.30 24.75
CA LEU A 24 -9.16 1.39 24.60
C LEU A 24 -9.04 0.76 23.20
N PRO A 25 -10.13 0.28 22.55
CA PRO A 25 -10.05 -0.30 21.21
C PRO A 25 -9.66 0.71 20.12
N ARG A 26 -9.80 2.01 20.41
CA ARG A 26 -9.51 3.12 19.48
C ARG A 26 -8.13 3.74 19.71
N CYS A 27 -7.47 3.45 20.83
CA CYS A 27 -6.18 4.06 21.16
C CYS A 27 -5.13 3.85 20.07
N ARG A 28 -5.06 2.64 19.51
CA ARG A 28 -4.12 2.33 18.43
C ARG A 28 -4.47 3.10 17.13
N PRO A 29 -5.70 3.01 16.58
CA PRO A 29 -6.09 3.82 15.42
C PRO A 29 -5.90 5.33 15.62
N LEU A 30 -6.10 5.84 16.85
CA LEU A 30 -5.85 7.24 17.18
C LEU A 30 -4.35 7.59 17.14
N ALA A 31 -3.48 6.73 17.64
CA ALA A 31 -2.04 6.94 17.56
C ALA A 31 -1.54 6.86 16.11
N GLU A 32 -2.05 5.89 15.34
CA GLU A 32 -1.73 5.73 13.92
C GLU A 32 -2.19 6.94 13.10
N SER A 33 -3.39 7.48 13.34
CA SER A 33 -3.87 8.66 12.61
C SER A 33 -3.06 9.93 12.89
N ILE A 34 -2.55 10.10 14.12
CA ILE A 34 -1.60 11.16 14.44
C ILE A 34 -0.31 11.00 13.63
N GLY A 35 0.24 9.78 13.58
CA GLY A 35 1.42 9.47 12.77
C GLY A 35 1.21 9.74 11.28
N ASN A 36 0.07 9.32 10.73
CA ASN A 36 -0.28 9.56 9.34
C ASN A 36 -0.37 11.05 9.01
N ARG A 37 -0.99 11.85 9.90
CA ARG A 37 -1.01 13.30 9.75
C ARG A 37 0.39 13.91 9.75
N MET A 38 1.23 13.49 10.69
CA MET A 38 2.62 13.98 10.78
C MET A 38 3.42 13.66 9.52
N ALA A 39 3.26 12.45 8.97
CA ALA A 39 3.91 12.05 7.74
C ALA A 39 3.42 12.87 6.54
N TYR A 40 2.11 13.10 6.43
CA TYR A 40 1.51 13.94 5.38
C TYR A 40 2.07 15.37 5.41
N GLU A 41 2.03 16.03 6.58
CA GLU A 41 2.50 17.41 6.73
C GLU A 41 4.01 17.53 6.45
N ALA A 42 4.81 16.53 6.85
CA ALA A 42 6.22 16.49 6.53
C ALA A 42 6.48 16.34 5.02
N ALA A 43 5.72 15.47 4.34
CA ALA A 43 5.80 15.27 2.90
C ALA A 43 5.36 16.51 2.11
N GLU A 44 4.27 17.16 2.54
CA GLU A 44 3.81 18.43 1.98
C GLU A 44 4.89 19.51 2.09
N LYS A 45 5.50 19.66 3.28
CA LYS A 45 6.58 20.62 3.50
C LYS A 45 7.84 20.31 2.67
N TRP A 46 8.10 19.04 2.37
CA TRP A 46 9.19 18.62 1.48
C TRP A 46 8.91 18.93 0.00
N GLY A 47 7.66 19.26 -0.34
CA GLY A 47 7.25 19.59 -1.70
C GLY A 47 6.90 18.36 -2.54
N LEU A 48 6.39 17.28 -1.92
CA LEU A 48 5.89 16.15 -2.69
C LEU A 48 4.69 16.57 -3.57
N PRO A 49 4.53 15.95 -4.75
CA PRO A 49 3.39 16.20 -5.63
C PRO A 49 2.04 16.01 -4.92
N SER A 50 1.09 16.89 -5.21
CA SER A 50 -0.25 16.89 -4.60
C SER A 50 -1.02 15.58 -4.82
N GLU A 51 -0.75 14.92 -5.94
CA GLU A 51 -1.32 13.66 -6.36
C GLU A 51 -0.86 12.50 -5.46
N VAL A 52 0.42 12.52 -5.04
CA VAL A 52 0.98 11.55 -4.09
C VAL A 52 0.38 11.76 -2.71
N LEU A 53 0.24 13.02 -2.27
CA LEU A 53 -0.38 13.37 -0.99
C LEU A 53 -1.86 12.95 -0.94
N THR A 54 -2.61 13.23 -2.01
CA THR A 54 -4.01 12.84 -2.15
C THR A 54 -4.16 11.32 -2.12
N LEU A 55 -3.25 10.60 -2.77
CA LEU A 55 -3.24 9.13 -2.75
C LEU A 55 -2.99 8.60 -1.34
N TYR A 56 -1.99 9.14 -0.64
CA TYR A 56 -1.66 8.76 0.73
C TYR A 56 -2.83 8.99 1.69
N GLU A 57 -3.52 10.13 1.58
CA GLU A 57 -4.70 10.44 2.40
C GLU A 57 -5.81 9.41 2.20
N ARG A 58 -6.15 9.06 0.95
CA ARG A 58 -7.18 8.05 0.64
C ARG A 58 -6.85 6.69 1.22
N ILE A 59 -5.59 6.26 1.11
CA ILE A 59 -5.10 5.02 1.72
C ILE A 59 -5.25 5.07 3.25
N CYS A 60 -4.86 6.19 3.88
CA CYS A 60 -4.94 6.34 5.33
C CYS A 60 -6.38 6.37 5.86
N MET A 61 -7.32 6.91 5.10
CA MET A 61 -8.73 6.98 5.48
C MET A 61 -9.46 5.64 5.30
N GLY A 62 -8.84 4.66 4.63
CA GLY A 62 -9.50 3.40 4.30
C GLY A 62 -10.76 3.61 3.46
N GLU A 63 -10.81 4.70 2.68
CA GLU A 63 -11.85 4.88 1.67
C GLU A 63 -11.77 3.69 0.72
N ASP A 64 -12.86 2.92 0.63
CA ASP A 64 -12.95 1.70 -0.18
C ASP A 64 -12.39 1.97 -1.58
N LEU A 65 -11.28 1.28 -1.88
CA LEU A 65 -10.71 1.19 -3.22
C LEU A 65 -11.43 0.15 -4.08
N ASP A 66 -12.50 -0.43 -3.54
CA ASP A 66 -13.52 -1.21 -4.25
C ASP A 66 -14.87 -1.05 -3.52
N PRO A 67 -15.98 -0.65 -4.19
CA PRO A 67 -17.24 -0.27 -3.54
C PRO A 67 -18.09 -1.45 -3.04
N LEU A 68 -17.47 -2.59 -2.72
CA LEU A 68 -18.16 -3.88 -2.61
C LEU A 68 -18.73 -4.20 -1.22
N HIS A 69 -18.63 -3.31 -0.23
CA HIS A 69 -19.07 -3.61 1.13
C HIS A 69 -20.53 -3.23 1.45
N MET A 70 -21.32 -2.74 0.49
CA MET A 70 -22.72 -2.36 0.77
C MET A 70 -23.65 -2.33 -0.45
N VAL A 71 -23.56 -3.27 -1.39
CA VAL A 71 -24.57 -3.38 -2.47
C VAL A 71 -25.07 -4.83 -2.57
N GLU A 72 -26.39 -4.97 -2.59
CA GLU A 72 -27.13 -6.20 -2.90
C GLU A 72 -26.55 -6.92 -4.14
N PRO A 73 -26.65 -8.27 -4.24
CA PRO A 73 -25.98 -9.08 -5.27
C PRO A 73 -26.45 -8.88 -6.72
N LEU A 74 -27.23 -7.85 -7.04
CA LEU A 74 -27.94 -7.73 -8.32
C LEU A 74 -27.49 -6.56 -9.22
N ALA A 75 -26.43 -5.83 -8.87
CA ALA A 75 -25.96 -4.68 -9.65
C ALA A 75 -24.49 -4.80 -10.12
N GLN A 76 -23.98 -6.01 -10.28
CA GLN A 76 -22.54 -6.27 -10.44
C GLN A 76 -22.00 -6.19 -11.88
N GLU A 77 -22.86 -6.11 -12.91
CA GLU A 77 -22.38 -6.25 -14.30
C GLU A 77 -21.97 -4.93 -14.99
N HIS A 78 -22.27 -3.76 -14.41
CA HIS A 78 -22.07 -2.48 -15.11
C HIS A 78 -21.44 -1.35 -14.30
N LEU A 79 -20.81 -1.63 -13.16
CA LEU A 79 -20.01 -0.60 -12.49
C LEU A 79 -18.58 -0.64 -13.07
N PRO A 80 -18.17 0.31 -13.94
CA PRO A 80 -16.77 0.42 -14.29
C PRO A 80 -15.99 0.64 -13.00
N SER A 81 -14.93 -0.14 -12.79
CA SER A 81 -13.91 0.02 -11.74
C SER A 81 -13.45 1.49 -11.69
N ARG A 82 -14.18 2.32 -10.95
CA ARG A 82 -13.95 3.75 -10.86
C ARG A 82 -13.06 4.00 -9.66
N SER A 83 -11.80 3.55 -9.71
CA SER A 83 -10.75 4.07 -8.82
C SER A 83 -9.30 3.68 -9.17
N SER A 84 -8.95 3.19 -10.36
CA SER A 84 -7.55 2.83 -10.66
C SER A 84 -6.73 3.89 -11.39
N ALA A 85 -7.38 4.84 -12.08
CA ALA A 85 -6.67 5.84 -12.89
C ALA A 85 -5.73 6.76 -12.07
N PRO A 86 -6.14 7.33 -10.92
CA PRO A 86 -5.24 8.16 -10.10
C PRO A 86 -4.07 7.36 -9.54
N TYR A 87 -4.29 6.08 -9.22
CA TYR A 87 -3.24 5.16 -8.77
C TYR A 87 -2.21 4.92 -9.86
N ASN A 88 -2.66 4.59 -11.07
CA ASN A 88 -1.77 4.33 -12.19
C ASN A 88 -0.93 5.54 -12.55
N THR A 89 -1.49 6.76 -12.48
CA THR A 89 -0.74 8.00 -12.71
C THR A 89 0.34 8.20 -11.65
N VAL A 90 0.01 8.11 -10.36
CA VAL A 90 0.98 8.28 -9.28
C VAL A 90 2.06 7.20 -9.29
N LEU A 91 1.68 5.93 -9.52
CA LEU A 91 2.64 4.82 -9.62
C LEU A 91 3.57 4.97 -10.82
N ALA A 92 3.06 5.45 -11.96
CA ALA A 92 3.89 5.74 -13.12
C ALA A 92 4.89 6.87 -12.83
N GLN A 93 4.46 7.91 -12.11
CA GLN A 93 5.33 9.00 -11.68
C GLN A 93 6.45 8.49 -10.74
N ILE A 94 6.09 7.77 -9.67
CA ILE A 94 7.07 7.18 -8.73
C ILE A 94 8.07 6.31 -9.49
N ARG A 95 7.59 5.48 -10.43
CA ARG A 95 8.46 4.65 -11.27
C ARG A 95 9.41 5.52 -12.09
N SER A 96 8.93 6.58 -12.73
CA SER A 96 9.77 7.46 -13.54
C SER A 96 10.86 8.17 -12.72
N GLU A 97 10.56 8.57 -11.49
CA GLU A 97 11.49 9.21 -10.57
C GLU A 97 12.50 8.21 -9.97
N SER A 98 12.12 6.94 -9.83
CA SER A 98 13.00 5.87 -9.33
C SER A 98 14.02 5.33 -10.36
N VAL A 99 13.90 5.71 -11.64
CA VAL A 99 14.81 5.25 -12.71
C VAL A 99 16.16 5.99 -12.68
N SER A 100 16.22 7.17 -12.03
CA SER A 100 17.50 7.86 -11.81
C SER A 100 18.27 7.20 -10.68
N GLN A 101 19.58 6.94 -10.89
CA GLN A 101 20.44 6.43 -9.83
C GLN A 101 20.41 7.38 -8.63
N SER A 102 19.99 6.84 -7.49
CA SER A 102 19.94 7.57 -6.23
C SER A 102 21.05 7.10 -5.30
N ASP A 103 21.41 7.89 -4.30
CA ASP A 103 22.34 7.47 -3.24
C ASP A 103 21.84 6.20 -2.49
N ILE A 104 20.55 5.89 -2.61
CA ILE A 104 19.90 4.71 -2.01
C ILE A 104 20.28 3.43 -2.77
N ASP A 105 20.59 3.51 -4.06
CA ASP A 105 20.93 2.36 -4.91
C ASP A 105 22.08 1.53 -4.32
N HIS A 106 22.99 2.17 -3.58
CA HIS A 106 24.11 1.49 -2.90
C HIS A 106 23.67 0.54 -1.79
N TYR A 107 22.50 0.78 -1.19
CA TYR A 107 21.92 -0.03 -0.13
C TYR A 107 20.93 -1.08 -0.66
N VAL A 108 20.59 -1.05 -1.94
CA VAL A 108 19.65 -2.01 -2.53
C VAL A 108 20.38 -3.29 -2.89
N THR A 109 20.20 -4.34 -2.08
CA THR A 109 20.79 -5.67 -2.33
C THR A 109 19.87 -6.61 -3.11
N ALA A 110 18.62 -6.20 -3.36
CA ALA A 110 17.66 -7.02 -4.07
C ALA A 110 18.08 -7.18 -5.54
N PRO A 111 18.16 -8.41 -6.07
CA PRO A 111 18.63 -8.63 -7.44
C PRO A 111 17.52 -8.39 -8.49
N ILE A 112 16.36 -7.89 -8.09
CA ILE A 112 15.14 -7.78 -8.91
C ILE A 112 14.78 -6.32 -9.24
N THR A 113 15.75 -5.41 -9.17
CA THR A 113 15.54 -3.96 -9.29
C THR A 113 15.46 -3.46 -10.72
N SER A 114 15.88 -4.28 -11.69
CA SER A 114 15.85 -3.97 -13.12
C SER A 114 15.64 -5.25 -13.93
N ASP A 115 15.17 -5.13 -15.18
CA ASP A 115 15.03 -6.29 -16.07
C ASP A 115 16.36 -7.04 -16.24
N LYS A 116 17.48 -6.29 -16.32
CA LYS A 116 18.82 -6.86 -16.45
C LYS A 116 19.25 -7.63 -15.19
N SER A 117 19.04 -7.07 -14.00
CA SER A 117 19.40 -7.74 -12.75
C SER A 117 18.50 -8.94 -12.50
N TRP A 118 17.21 -8.81 -12.84
CA TRP A 118 16.22 -9.88 -12.80
C TRP A 118 16.63 -11.04 -13.69
N GLU A 119 16.97 -10.78 -14.94
CA GLU A 119 17.42 -11.81 -15.88
C GLU A 119 18.71 -12.49 -15.39
N SER A 120 19.69 -11.70 -14.93
CA SER A 120 20.93 -12.23 -14.34
C SER A 120 20.65 -13.12 -13.13
N PHE A 121 19.71 -12.73 -12.28
CA PHE A 121 19.29 -13.52 -11.12
C PHE A 121 18.62 -14.82 -11.55
N MET A 122 17.63 -14.75 -12.44
CA MET A 122 16.91 -15.92 -12.95
C MET A 122 17.86 -16.93 -13.60
N ASN A 123 18.86 -16.46 -14.36
CA ASN A 123 19.88 -17.29 -14.99
C ASN A 123 20.87 -17.92 -13.98
N SER A 124 21.00 -17.36 -12.78
CA SER A 124 21.84 -17.93 -11.71
C SER A 124 21.15 -19.07 -10.94
N LEU A 125 19.83 -19.21 -11.05
CA LEU A 125 19.08 -20.21 -10.31
C LEU A 125 19.20 -21.60 -10.96
N HIS A 126 19.33 -22.62 -10.12
CA HIS A 126 19.33 -24.00 -10.58
C HIS A 126 17.92 -24.41 -11.05
N ALA A 127 17.77 -24.60 -12.37
CA ALA A 127 16.53 -25.09 -12.94
C ALA A 127 16.46 -26.63 -12.88
N PHE A 128 15.35 -27.15 -12.34
CA PHE A 128 15.04 -28.57 -12.46
C PHE A 128 14.31 -28.82 -13.77
N LYS A 129 14.89 -29.62 -14.65
CA LYS A 129 14.30 -30.00 -15.93
C LYS A 129 13.80 -31.45 -15.89
N SER A 130 12.71 -31.71 -16.58
CA SER A 130 12.25 -33.07 -16.85
C SER A 130 13.26 -33.78 -17.78
N PRO A 131 13.49 -35.10 -17.64
CA PRO A 131 14.42 -35.86 -18.50
C PRO A 131 14.13 -35.79 -20.01
N GLU A 132 12.95 -35.34 -20.44
CA GLU A 132 12.50 -35.37 -21.83
C GLU A 132 12.97 -34.18 -22.70
N GLU A 133 13.62 -33.16 -22.14
CA GLU A 133 14.07 -31.96 -22.89
C GLU A 133 15.39 -32.13 -23.68
N PHE A 134 16.01 -33.31 -23.69
CA PHE A 134 17.31 -33.55 -24.36
C PHE A 134 17.23 -33.91 -25.87
N ILE A 135 16.04 -33.89 -26.49
CA ILE A 135 15.87 -34.27 -27.90
C ILE A 135 15.02 -33.19 -28.58
N THR A 136 15.59 -32.14 -29.17
CA THR A 136 15.85 -32.09 -30.63
C THR A 136 16.59 -30.81 -31.02
N PRO A 137 17.63 -30.86 -31.87
CA PRO A 137 17.84 -29.86 -32.90
C PRO A 137 17.03 -30.29 -34.14
N LEU A 138 15.93 -29.61 -34.42
CA LEU A 138 15.24 -29.71 -35.72
C LEU A 138 16.06 -28.98 -36.79
N SER A 139 17.21 -29.56 -37.14
CA SER A 139 17.85 -29.29 -38.43
C SER A 139 17.29 -30.26 -39.46
N LYS A 140 16.51 -29.72 -40.40
CA LYS A 140 16.03 -30.31 -41.66
C LYS A 140 14.91 -31.35 -41.56
N LEU A 141 13.70 -30.91 -41.88
CA LEU A 141 12.84 -31.48 -42.94
C LEU A 141 11.89 -30.38 -43.43
#